data_AF-A0A3B0S7P0-F1
#
_entry.id   AF-A0A3B0S7P0-F1
#
_cell.length_a   1.000
_cell.length_b   1.000
_cell.length_c   1.000
_cell.angle_alpha   90.00
_cell.angle_beta   90.00
_cell.angle_gamma   90.00
#
_symmetry.space_group_name_H-M   'P 1'
#
loop_
_entity.id
_entity.type
_entity.pdbx_description
1 polymer ?
#
loop_
_entity_poly.entity_id
_entity_poly.type
_entity_poly.pdbx_seq_one_letter_code
_entity_poly.pdbx_strand_id
1 'polypeptide(L)'
;VGCSERAWQMALDYARERTQGVAVGASQEGGASQEGPSAIIEHADVRRMLMTIKSTTEAARAITMLNAKALDLGRHHPDADIREKYTGLADLLTPLSKAYGSDMGVENASLALQVHGGMGFIEETGIAQIFRDSRINPIYEGTNGIQAMDLVGRKLSMKGGSHWRAFLDEMSELVTVLPDTEEFSVIRKNLTDAVATTRQCAEWILAQHVDNMRSALAGSVPFLRLFSVTTGCFLMAKGALAARRRLDAGDQDKDFLTAKIVTGRFYAQQITPPALGLKDTIMAGDDLFFAISSENMS
;
A
#
# COMPACT_ATOMS: atom_id res chain seq x y z
N VAL A 1 2.79 2.51 -10.26
CA VAL A 1 1.31 2.47 -10.45
C VAL A 1 0.90 1.92 -11.82
N GLY A 2 1.33 2.50 -12.95
CA GLY A 2 0.89 2.07 -14.29
C GLY A 2 1.14 0.58 -14.60
N CYS A 3 2.37 0.08 -14.39
CA CYS A 3 2.69 -1.35 -14.57
C CYS A 3 1.80 -2.27 -13.72
N SER A 4 1.53 -1.87 -12.47
CA SER A 4 0.68 -2.62 -11.54
C SER A 4 -0.76 -2.74 -12.04
N GLU A 5 -1.33 -1.63 -12.54
CA GLU A 5 -2.67 -1.63 -13.13
C GLU A 5 -2.75 -2.52 -14.36
N ARG A 6 -1.76 -2.44 -15.26
CA ARG A 6 -1.73 -3.28 -16.45
C ARG A 6 -1.59 -4.76 -16.10
N ALA A 7 -0.70 -5.09 -15.16
CA ALA A 7 -0.52 -6.44 -14.65
C ALA A 7 -1.82 -7.00 -14.07
N TRP A 8 -2.56 -6.18 -13.31
CA TRP A 8 -3.85 -6.56 -12.75
C TRP A 8 -4.88 -6.90 -13.83
N GLN A 9 -5.03 -6.05 -14.83
CA GLN A 9 -5.99 -6.25 -15.92
C GLN A 9 -5.68 -7.55 -16.68
N MET A 10 -4.41 -7.77 -17.04
CA MET A 10 -3.98 -8.99 -17.73
C MET A 10 -4.24 -10.24 -16.89
N ALA A 11 -3.90 -10.21 -15.59
CA ALA A 11 -4.16 -11.34 -14.70
C ALA A 11 -5.65 -11.61 -14.50
N LEU A 12 -6.47 -10.57 -14.41
CA LEU A 12 -7.91 -10.70 -14.26
C LEU A 12 -8.54 -11.34 -15.51
N ASP A 13 -8.18 -10.87 -16.69
CA ASP A 13 -8.70 -11.39 -17.95
C ASP A 13 -8.30 -12.86 -18.14
N TYR A 14 -7.02 -13.18 -17.92
CA TYR A 14 -6.54 -14.57 -17.97
C TYR A 14 -7.26 -15.47 -16.96
N ALA A 15 -7.47 -14.99 -15.72
CA ALA A 15 -8.09 -15.79 -14.68
C ALA A 15 -9.57 -16.10 -14.94
N ARG A 16 -10.27 -15.24 -15.68
CA ARG A 16 -11.67 -15.45 -16.08
C ARG A 16 -11.82 -16.52 -17.16
N GLU A 17 -10.87 -16.59 -18.08
CA GLU A 17 -10.94 -17.49 -19.24
C GLU A 17 -10.31 -18.86 -18.96
N ARG A 18 -9.20 -18.90 -18.21
CA ARG A 18 -8.46 -20.13 -17.96
C ARG A 18 -9.26 -21.05 -17.03
N THR A 19 -9.63 -22.24 -17.50
CA THR A 19 -10.25 -23.30 -16.67
C THR A 19 -9.22 -24.32 -16.22
N GLN A 20 -9.16 -24.64 -14.93
CA GLN A 20 -8.28 -25.69 -14.40
C GLN A 20 -8.72 -26.12 -12.99
N GLY A 21 -8.84 -27.43 -12.77
CA GLY A 21 -9.27 -28.00 -11.47
C GLY A 21 -10.70 -27.62 -11.10
N VAL A 22 -11.23 -28.16 -10.00
CA VAL A 22 -12.58 -27.84 -9.51
C VAL A 22 -12.45 -26.93 -8.29
N ALA A 23 -13.05 -25.75 -8.33
CA ALA A 23 -13.00 -24.79 -7.24
C ALA A 23 -13.95 -25.21 -6.10
N VAL A 24 -13.42 -25.31 -4.88
CA VAL A 24 -14.20 -25.70 -3.69
C VAL A 24 -15.14 -24.55 -3.30
N GLY A 25 -16.45 -24.82 -3.28
CA GLY A 25 -17.46 -23.84 -2.87
C GLY A 25 -17.76 -22.75 -3.91
N ALA A 26 -17.35 -22.94 -5.18
CA ALA A 26 -17.67 -22.00 -6.25
C ALA A 26 -19.19 -21.92 -6.48
N SER A 27 -19.70 -20.70 -6.64
CA SER A 27 -21.11 -20.43 -6.92
C SER A 27 -21.51 -20.94 -8.31
N GLN A 28 -22.70 -21.55 -8.41
CA GLN A 28 -23.25 -22.04 -9.69
C GLN A 28 -23.47 -20.92 -10.73
N GLU A 29 -23.54 -19.66 -10.31
CA GLU A 29 -23.75 -18.48 -11.18
C GLU A 29 -22.60 -18.21 -12.16
N GLY A 30 -21.40 -18.78 -11.94
CA GLY A 30 -20.22 -18.60 -12.80
C GLY A 30 -20.08 -19.60 -13.96
N GLY A 31 -21.10 -20.43 -14.24
CA GLY A 31 -21.04 -21.44 -15.31
C GLY A 31 -20.20 -22.68 -14.97
N ALA A 32 -19.82 -22.86 -13.70
CA ALA A 32 -19.17 -24.09 -13.24
C ALA A 32 -20.19 -25.23 -13.16
N SER A 33 -20.04 -26.23 -14.04
CA SER A 33 -20.67 -27.54 -13.81
C SER A 33 -20.06 -28.17 -12.56
N GLN A 34 -20.87 -28.80 -11.71
CA GLN A 34 -20.37 -29.59 -10.56
C GLN A 34 -19.39 -30.71 -10.98
N GLU A 35 -19.30 -30.99 -12.28
CA GLU A 35 -18.55 -32.10 -12.87
C GLU A 35 -17.37 -31.64 -13.76
N GLY A 36 -17.14 -30.33 -13.97
CA GLY A 36 -16.14 -29.80 -14.90
C GLY A 36 -15.11 -28.83 -14.29
N PRO A 37 -13.99 -28.55 -14.99
CA PRO A 37 -12.97 -27.63 -14.51
C PRO A 37 -13.50 -26.19 -14.42
N SER A 38 -13.32 -25.56 -13.26
CA SER A 38 -13.73 -24.18 -12.99
C SER A 38 -12.74 -23.18 -13.58
N ALA A 39 -13.23 -21.99 -13.95
CA ALA A 39 -12.37 -20.84 -14.23
C ALA A 39 -11.48 -20.55 -13.01
N ILE A 40 -10.20 -20.25 -13.22
CA ILE A 40 -9.26 -20.18 -12.10
C ILE A 40 -9.55 -19.01 -11.16
N ILE A 41 -10.26 -17.98 -11.64
CA ILE A 41 -10.78 -16.89 -10.80
C ILE A 41 -11.69 -17.39 -9.66
N GLU A 42 -12.25 -18.59 -9.76
CA GLU A 42 -13.06 -19.17 -8.68
C GLU A 42 -12.23 -19.80 -7.56
N HIS A 43 -10.93 -20.00 -7.76
CA HIS A 43 -10.05 -20.51 -6.71
C HIS A 43 -9.69 -19.44 -5.68
N ALA A 44 -9.74 -19.81 -4.40
CA ALA A 44 -9.52 -18.89 -3.28
C ALA A 44 -8.18 -18.15 -3.36
N ASP A 45 -7.09 -18.85 -3.70
CA ASP A 45 -5.77 -18.22 -3.79
C ASP A 45 -5.66 -17.25 -4.98
N VAL A 46 -6.28 -17.57 -6.12
CA VAL A 46 -6.33 -16.67 -7.27
C VAL A 46 -7.12 -15.41 -6.92
N ARG A 47 -8.27 -15.54 -6.24
CA ARG A 47 -9.03 -14.37 -5.74
C ARG A 47 -8.20 -13.55 -4.76
N ARG A 48 -7.48 -14.20 -3.84
CA ARG A 48 -6.57 -13.52 -2.89
C ARG A 48 -5.51 -12.72 -3.64
N MET A 49 -4.84 -13.31 -4.64
CA MET A 49 -3.83 -12.62 -5.46
C MET A 49 -4.43 -11.44 -6.23
N LEU A 50 -5.55 -11.64 -6.92
CA LEU A 50 -6.23 -10.58 -7.68
C LEU A 50 -6.69 -9.43 -6.77
N MET A 51 -7.23 -9.74 -5.59
CA MET A 51 -7.63 -8.73 -4.60
C MET A 51 -6.43 -8.01 -3.97
N THR A 52 -5.32 -8.73 -3.75
CA THR A 52 -4.05 -8.13 -3.31
C THR A 52 -3.59 -7.11 -4.32
N ILE A 53 -3.44 -7.49 -5.59
CA ILE A 53 -3.01 -6.60 -6.67
C ILE A 53 -3.97 -5.40 -6.79
N LYS A 54 -5.29 -5.65 -6.82
CA LYS A 54 -6.31 -4.59 -6.93
C LYS A 54 -6.16 -3.57 -5.81
N SER A 55 -6.21 -4.03 -4.57
CA SER A 55 -6.25 -3.16 -3.39
C SER A 55 -4.97 -2.37 -3.22
N THR A 56 -3.80 -2.96 -3.45
CA THR A 56 -2.52 -2.26 -3.37
C THR A 56 -2.28 -1.31 -4.54
N THR A 57 -2.76 -1.63 -5.74
CA THR A 57 -2.75 -0.71 -6.90
C THR A 57 -3.60 0.53 -6.63
N GLU A 58 -4.81 0.34 -6.09
CA GLU A 58 -5.69 1.44 -5.73
C GLU A 58 -5.11 2.32 -4.60
N ALA A 59 -4.54 1.70 -3.57
CA ALA A 59 -3.87 2.43 -2.49
C ALA A 59 -2.67 3.23 -3.01
N ALA A 60 -1.79 2.63 -3.83
CA ALA A 60 -0.66 3.32 -4.43
C ALA A 60 -1.10 4.50 -5.31
N ARG A 61 -2.16 4.32 -6.11
CA ARG A 61 -2.76 5.40 -6.91
C ARG A 61 -3.27 6.52 -6.01
N ALA A 62 -3.99 6.20 -4.94
CA ALA A 62 -4.51 7.21 -4.01
C ALA A 62 -3.39 8.01 -3.34
N ILE A 63 -2.29 7.35 -2.94
CA ILE A 63 -1.10 8.01 -2.38
C ILE A 63 -0.49 8.96 -3.40
N THR A 64 -0.30 8.54 -4.66
CA THR A 64 0.21 9.41 -5.73
C THR A 64 -0.70 10.62 -5.96
N MET A 65 -2.02 10.43 -5.99
CA MET A 65 -2.97 11.53 -6.17
C MET A 65 -2.99 12.50 -4.98
N LEU A 66 -2.88 11.99 -3.75
CA LEU A 66 -2.74 12.84 -2.56
C LEU A 66 -1.43 13.64 -2.61
N ASN A 67 -0.33 13.02 -3.04
CA ASN A 67 0.95 13.71 -3.18
C ASN A 67 0.87 14.84 -4.23
N ALA A 68 0.25 14.58 -5.39
CA ALA A 68 0.03 15.60 -6.41
C ALA A 68 -0.76 16.80 -5.85
N LYS A 69 -1.88 16.53 -5.15
CA LYS A 69 -2.65 17.56 -4.45
C LYS A 69 -1.79 18.34 -3.44
N ALA A 70 -0.95 17.66 -2.67
CA ALA A 70 -0.09 18.30 -1.67
C ALA A 70 0.98 19.18 -2.32
N LEU A 71 1.57 18.75 -3.43
CA LEU A 71 2.54 19.54 -4.19
C LEU A 71 1.92 20.83 -4.74
N ASP A 72 0.72 20.75 -5.32
CA ASP A 72 0.04 21.92 -5.88
C ASP A 72 -0.37 22.91 -4.79
N LEU A 73 -1.02 22.42 -3.72
CA LEU A 73 -1.45 23.27 -2.62
C LEU A 73 -0.25 23.85 -1.85
N GLY A 74 0.82 23.10 -1.67
CA GLY A 74 2.04 23.57 -1.01
C GLY A 74 2.74 24.70 -1.79
N ARG A 75 2.63 24.71 -3.11
CA ARG A 75 3.26 25.73 -3.98
C ARG A 75 2.37 26.93 -4.25
N HIS A 76 1.07 26.71 -4.43
CA HIS A 76 0.20 27.68 -5.08
C HIS A 76 -0.99 28.17 -4.25
N HIS A 77 -1.27 27.57 -3.09
CA HIS A 77 -2.40 28.02 -2.27
C HIS A 77 -2.20 29.47 -1.82
N PRO A 78 -3.22 30.36 -1.84
CA PRO A 78 -3.05 31.78 -1.48
C PRO A 78 -2.70 32.00 0.00
N ASP A 79 -3.25 31.18 0.89
CA ASP A 79 -2.97 31.18 2.32
C ASP A 79 -1.62 30.50 2.63
N ALA A 80 -0.77 31.18 3.40
CA ALA A 80 0.58 30.72 3.75
C ALA A 80 0.59 29.51 4.69
N ASP A 81 -0.35 29.43 5.63
CA ASP A 81 -0.42 28.33 6.60
C ASP A 81 -0.86 27.04 5.89
N ILE A 82 -1.78 27.18 4.94
CA ILE A 82 -2.20 26.06 4.08
C ILE A 82 -1.04 25.61 3.18
N ARG A 83 -0.26 26.55 2.61
CA ARG A 83 0.96 26.18 1.87
C ARG A 83 1.93 25.38 2.75
N GLU A 84 2.26 25.87 3.94
CA GLU A 84 3.18 25.17 4.85
C GLU A 84 2.68 23.77 5.23
N LYS A 85 1.39 23.63 5.56
CA LYS A 85 0.77 22.32 5.84
C LYS A 85 0.98 21.35 4.67
N TYR A 86 0.68 21.78 3.45
CA TYR A 86 0.75 20.90 2.28
C TYR A 86 2.18 20.69 1.76
N THR A 87 3.10 21.64 1.97
CA THR A 87 4.54 21.41 1.76
C THR A 87 5.04 20.29 2.66
N GLY A 88 4.73 20.35 3.96
CA GLY A 88 5.09 19.29 4.90
C GLY A 88 4.47 17.94 4.56
N LEU A 89 3.21 17.93 4.11
CA LEU A 89 2.56 16.70 3.64
C LEU A 89 3.23 16.15 2.36
N ALA A 90 3.56 17.01 1.39
CA ALA A 90 4.25 16.60 0.16
C ALA A 90 5.66 16.04 0.45
N ASP A 91 6.36 16.62 1.42
CA ASP A 91 7.66 16.17 1.89
C ASP A 91 7.61 14.72 2.42
N LEU A 92 6.52 14.34 3.09
CA LEU A 92 6.29 12.97 3.55
C LEU A 92 5.83 12.06 2.40
N LEU A 93 4.89 12.52 1.57
CA LEU A 93 4.25 11.68 0.55
C LEU A 93 5.12 11.44 -0.68
N THR A 94 6.11 12.30 -0.96
CA THR A 94 7.03 12.11 -2.10
C THR A 94 7.82 10.80 -2.00
N PRO A 95 8.58 10.52 -0.93
CA PRO A 95 9.28 9.25 -0.80
C PRO A 95 8.31 8.05 -0.72
N LEU A 96 7.15 8.20 -0.05
CA LEU A 96 6.11 7.15 0.00
C LEU A 96 5.59 6.80 -1.41
N SER A 97 5.15 7.81 -2.18
CA SER A 97 4.59 7.62 -3.52
C SER A 97 5.59 7.02 -4.50
N LYS A 98 6.88 7.40 -4.37
CA LYS A 98 7.97 6.81 -5.14
C LYS A 98 8.19 5.35 -4.75
N ALA A 99 8.61 5.12 -3.52
CA ALA A 99 9.13 3.81 -3.11
C ALA A 99 8.03 2.76 -3.00
N TYR A 100 6.91 3.07 -2.36
CA TYR A 100 5.78 2.13 -2.29
C TYR A 100 5.18 1.90 -3.67
N GLY A 101 5.02 2.96 -4.48
CA GLY A 101 4.47 2.85 -5.82
C GLY A 101 5.32 1.99 -6.76
N SER A 102 6.64 1.98 -6.58
CA SER A 102 7.56 1.13 -7.35
C SER A 102 7.66 -0.29 -6.79
N ASP A 103 7.71 -0.46 -5.47
CA ASP A 103 7.71 -1.80 -4.84
C ASP A 103 6.43 -2.56 -5.20
N MET A 104 5.27 -1.92 -5.06
CA MET A 104 4.00 -2.50 -5.48
C MET A 104 3.94 -2.76 -6.98
N GLY A 105 4.63 -1.97 -7.80
CA GLY A 105 4.77 -2.25 -9.23
C GLY A 105 5.41 -3.61 -9.48
N VAL A 106 6.47 -3.95 -8.75
CA VAL A 106 7.20 -5.22 -8.90
C VAL A 106 6.46 -6.37 -8.24
N GLU A 107 6.02 -6.20 -6.98
CA GLU A 107 5.31 -7.23 -6.22
C GLU A 107 4.01 -7.65 -6.94
N ASN A 108 3.24 -6.68 -7.44
CA ASN A 108 1.99 -6.98 -8.13
C ASN A 108 2.20 -7.57 -9.52
N ALA A 109 3.24 -7.14 -10.25
CA ALA A 109 3.59 -7.78 -11.52
C ALA A 109 4.03 -9.23 -11.32
N SER A 110 4.75 -9.53 -10.23
CA SER A 110 5.11 -10.89 -9.84
C SER A 110 3.88 -11.74 -9.50
N LEU A 111 2.93 -11.22 -8.71
CA LEU A 111 1.68 -11.91 -8.43
C LEU A 111 0.85 -12.15 -9.71
N ALA A 112 0.81 -11.17 -10.60
CA ALA A 112 0.12 -11.32 -11.88
C ALA A 112 0.77 -12.41 -12.75
N LEU A 113 2.10 -12.50 -12.75
CA LEU A 113 2.84 -13.59 -13.40
C LEU A 113 2.44 -14.94 -12.80
N GLN A 114 2.36 -15.03 -11.47
CA GLN A 114 1.93 -16.23 -10.75
C GLN A 114 0.50 -16.67 -11.13
N VAL A 115 -0.44 -15.73 -11.33
CA VAL A 115 -1.81 -16.02 -11.79
C VAL A 115 -1.81 -16.71 -13.17
N HIS A 116 -0.86 -16.38 -14.04
CA HIS A 116 -0.74 -17.03 -15.35
C HIS A 116 -0.13 -18.45 -15.28
N GLY A 117 0.42 -18.86 -14.13
CA GLY A 117 1.14 -20.12 -13.99
C GLY A 117 2.36 -20.18 -14.92
N GLY A 118 2.63 -21.35 -15.51
CA GLY A 118 3.76 -21.52 -16.44
C GLY A 118 3.72 -20.58 -17.65
N MET A 119 2.52 -20.22 -18.12
CA MET A 119 2.37 -19.27 -19.23
C MET A 119 2.87 -17.87 -18.87
N GLY A 120 2.85 -17.49 -17.59
CA GLY A 120 3.38 -16.21 -17.15
C GLY A 120 4.88 -16.05 -17.39
N PHE A 121 5.61 -17.16 -17.53
CA PHE A 121 7.04 -17.16 -17.84
C PHE A 121 7.32 -17.12 -19.35
N ILE A 122 6.29 -17.29 -20.19
CA ILE A 122 6.40 -17.25 -21.64
C ILE A 122 6.13 -15.83 -22.13
N GLU A 123 7.07 -15.27 -22.90
CA GLU A 123 7.04 -13.88 -23.35
C GLU A 123 5.78 -13.51 -24.15
N GLU A 124 5.14 -14.48 -24.83
CA GLU A 124 3.92 -14.26 -25.63
C GLU A 124 2.73 -13.74 -24.80
N THR A 125 2.68 -14.01 -23.50
CA THR A 125 1.63 -13.47 -22.63
C THR A 125 1.83 -11.99 -22.30
N GLY A 126 3.03 -11.46 -22.51
CA GLY A 126 3.41 -10.08 -22.20
C GLY A 126 3.57 -9.76 -20.70
N ILE A 127 3.13 -10.63 -19.77
CA ILE A 127 3.24 -10.35 -18.33
C ILE A 127 4.69 -10.38 -17.84
N ALA A 128 5.52 -11.25 -18.44
CA ALA A 128 6.97 -11.30 -18.19
C ALA A 128 7.64 -9.96 -18.50
N GLN A 129 7.25 -9.30 -19.61
CA GLN A 129 7.73 -7.96 -19.94
C GLN A 129 7.33 -6.94 -18.88
N ILE A 130 6.06 -6.92 -18.44
CA ILE A 130 5.60 -5.99 -17.40
C ILE A 130 6.40 -6.17 -16.09
N PHE A 131 6.72 -7.42 -15.72
CA PHE A 131 7.58 -7.68 -14.57
C PHE A 131 8.98 -7.08 -14.77
N ARG A 132 9.64 -7.34 -15.90
CA ARG A 132 10.96 -6.77 -16.22
C ARG A 132 10.94 -5.24 -16.23
N ASP A 133 9.96 -4.64 -16.89
CA ASP A 133 9.81 -3.19 -17.02
C ASP A 133 9.50 -2.52 -15.67
N SER A 134 8.78 -3.21 -14.77
CA SER A 134 8.51 -2.68 -13.43
C SER A 134 9.75 -2.64 -12.54
N ARG A 135 10.75 -3.51 -12.79
CA ARG A 135 11.91 -3.72 -11.92
C ARG A 135 12.88 -2.55 -11.87
N ILE A 136 12.88 -1.68 -12.87
CA ILE A 136 13.74 -0.48 -12.88
C ILE A 136 13.24 0.60 -11.91
N ASN A 137 11.94 0.65 -11.62
CA ASN A 137 11.32 1.75 -10.88
C ASN A 137 11.84 1.88 -9.42
N PRO A 138 12.12 0.78 -8.67
CA PRO A 138 12.75 0.87 -7.36
C PRO A 138 14.22 1.35 -7.38
N ILE A 139 14.85 1.43 -8.56
CA ILE A 139 16.29 1.67 -8.72
C ILE A 139 16.58 3.13 -9.13
N TYR A 140 15.96 3.61 -10.21
CA TYR A 140 16.24 4.95 -10.75
C TYR A 140 15.71 6.08 -9.84
N GLU A 141 16.09 7.34 -10.12
CA GLU A 141 15.60 8.53 -9.42
C GLU A 141 15.72 8.43 -7.88
N GLY A 142 16.82 7.82 -7.44
CA GLY A 142 17.08 7.45 -6.04
C GLY A 142 16.47 6.08 -5.71
N THR A 143 17.30 5.13 -5.31
CA THR A 143 16.84 3.79 -4.92
C THR A 143 15.82 3.86 -3.78
N ASN A 144 14.99 2.83 -3.62
CA ASN A 144 14.01 2.81 -2.52
C ASN A 144 14.67 2.90 -1.13
N GLY A 145 15.89 2.41 -0.96
CA GLY A 145 16.69 2.65 0.25
C GLY A 145 17.04 4.12 0.45
N ILE A 146 17.44 4.84 -0.61
CA ILE A 146 17.72 6.28 -0.54
C ILE A 146 16.44 7.07 -0.22
N GLN A 147 15.30 6.71 -0.81
CA GLN A 147 14.01 7.34 -0.49
C GLN A 147 13.59 7.11 0.96
N ALA A 148 13.83 5.90 1.49
CA ALA A 148 13.58 5.57 2.88
C ALA A 148 14.50 6.34 3.84
N MET A 149 15.79 6.45 3.51
CA MET A 149 16.75 7.23 4.29
C MET A 149 16.45 8.73 4.23
N ASP A 150 15.95 9.26 3.11
CA ASP A 150 15.49 10.66 3.05
C ASP A 150 14.28 10.90 3.96
N LEU A 151 13.27 10.02 3.90
CA LEU A 151 12.11 10.08 4.78
C LEU A 151 12.55 10.09 6.25
N VAL A 152 13.35 9.09 6.64
CA VAL A 152 13.76 8.91 8.03
C VAL A 152 14.75 9.98 8.47
N GLY A 153 15.88 10.13 7.80
CA GLY A 153 16.99 10.98 8.24
C GLY A 153 16.75 12.49 8.05
N ARG A 154 15.75 12.88 7.24
CA ARG A 154 15.45 14.29 6.98
C ARG A 154 14.00 14.66 7.19
N LYS A 155 13.04 13.97 6.55
CA LYS A 155 11.64 14.44 6.54
C LYS A 155 10.94 14.31 7.88
N LEU A 156 11.22 13.26 8.66
CA LEU A 156 10.58 13.04 9.96
C LEU A 156 10.96 14.08 11.02
N SER A 157 12.16 14.64 10.97
CA SER A 157 12.65 15.62 11.95
C SER A 157 12.28 17.07 11.61
N MET A 158 11.80 17.33 10.39
CA MET A 158 11.37 18.66 9.98
C MET A 158 10.28 19.21 10.92
N LYS A 159 10.47 20.46 11.36
CA LYS A 159 9.59 21.15 12.32
C LYS A 159 9.35 20.32 13.59
N GLY A 160 10.37 19.59 14.05
CA GLY A 160 10.28 18.71 15.22
C GLY A 160 9.31 17.54 15.03
N GLY A 161 8.94 17.21 13.80
CA GLY A 161 7.97 16.16 13.46
C GLY A 161 6.50 16.59 13.49
N SER A 162 6.21 17.90 13.49
CA SER A 162 4.83 18.39 13.49
C SER A 162 4.02 17.91 12.27
N HIS A 163 4.66 17.79 11.10
CA HIS A 163 3.99 17.40 9.85
C HIS A 163 3.42 15.98 9.89
N TRP A 164 4.21 15.00 10.29
CA TRP A 164 3.75 13.61 10.34
C TRP A 164 2.80 13.38 11.50
N ARG A 165 2.96 14.09 12.63
CA ARG A 165 1.99 14.03 13.74
C ARG A 165 0.63 14.54 13.29
N ALA A 166 0.57 15.72 12.70
CA ALA A 166 -0.67 16.29 12.17
C ALA A 166 -1.32 15.39 11.10
N PHE A 167 -0.51 14.72 10.27
CA PHE A 167 -1.05 13.79 9.28
C PHE A 167 -1.65 12.54 9.93
N LEU A 168 -0.99 11.94 10.92
CA LEU A 168 -1.52 10.81 11.68
C LEU A 168 -2.74 11.21 12.56
N ASP A 169 -2.81 12.46 12.99
CA ASP A 169 -3.98 13.01 13.68
C ASP A 169 -5.19 13.08 12.74
N GLU A 170 -5.02 13.55 11.49
CA GLU A 170 -6.08 13.51 10.46
C GLU A 170 -6.57 12.06 10.20
N MET A 171 -5.66 11.09 10.22
CA MET A 171 -6.04 9.67 10.11
C MET A 171 -6.87 9.19 11.30
N SER A 172 -6.52 9.65 12.50
CA SER A 172 -7.25 9.33 13.74
C SER A 172 -8.64 9.96 13.73
N GLU A 173 -8.76 11.21 13.27
CA GLU A 173 -10.04 11.89 13.09
C GLU A 173 -10.96 11.13 12.14
N LEU A 174 -10.42 10.63 11.01
CA LEU A 174 -11.21 9.81 10.08
C LEU A 174 -11.83 8.60 10.77
N VAL A 175 -11.07 7.89 11.62
CA VAL A 175 -11.57 6.71 12.33
C VAL A 175 -12.84 7.04 13.12
N THR A 176 -12.90 8.22 13.74
CA THR A 176 -14.05 8.65 14.57
C THR A 176 -15.33 8.89 13.77
N VAL A 177 -15.20 9.18 12.47
CA VAL A 177 -16.35 9.43 11.58
C VAL A 177 -16.70 8.25 10.67
N LEU A 178 -16.00 7.11 10.82
CA LEU A 178 -16.36 5.89 10.12
C LEU A 178 -17.67 5.30 10.70
N PRO A 179 -18.61 4.82 9.87
CA PRO A 179 -19.90 4.29 10.33
C PRO A 179 -19.72 3.15 11.30
N ASP A 180 -20.45 3.13 12.42
CA ASP A 180 -20.38 2.05 13.40
C ASP A 180 -21.18 0.81 12.94
N THR A 181 -20.71 0.19 11.88
CA THR A 181 -21.27 -1.03 11.30
C THR A 181 -20.24 -2.15 11.26
N GLU A 182 -20.71 -3.39 11.14
CA GLU A 182 -19.84 -4.56 10.96
C GLU A 182 -18.92 -4.40 9.73
N GLU A 183 -19.43 -3.82 8.65
CA GLU A 183 -18.71 -3.54 7.40
C GLU A 183 -17.43 -2.71 7.63
N PHE A 184 -17.48 -1.71 8.52
CA PHE A 184 -16.36 -0.81 8.79
C PHE A 184 -15.56 -1.16 10.06
N SER A 185 -16.01 -2.13 10.87
CA SER A 185 -15.36 -2.52 12.13
C SER A 185 -13.88 -2.91 11.95
N VAL A 186 -13.60 -3.71 10.93
CA VAL A 186 -12.24 -4.16 10.59
C VAL A 186 -11.37 -3.02 10.08
N ILE A 187 -11.97 -2.06 9.35
CA ILE A 187 -11.26 -0.87 8.88
C ILE A 187 -10.90 0.02 10.07
N ARG A 188 -11.85 0.30 10.97
CA ARG A 188 -11.61 1.07 12.21
C ARG A 188 -10.45 0.47 12.99
N LYS A 189 -10.56 -0.81 13.35
CA LYS A 189 -9.55 -1.50 14.16
C LYS A 189 -8.15 -1.42 13.53
N ASN A 190 -8.00 -1.87 12.29
CA ASN A 190 -6.68 -1.97 11.69
C ASN A 190 -6.08 -0.59 11.34
N LEU A 191 -6.90 0.41 11.01
CA LEU A 191 -6.42 1.77 10.81
C LEU A 191 -5.95 2.39 12.14
N THR A 192 -6.70 2.21 13.24
CA THR A 192 -6.26 2.63 14.58
C THR A 192 -4.93 2.01 14.96
N ASP A 193 -4.80 0.69 14.82
CA ASP A 193 -3.56 -0.03 15.15
C ASP A 193 -2.39 0.44 14.28
N ALA A 194 -2.62 0.66 12.99
CA ALA A 194 -1.61 1.15 12.05
C ALA A 194 -1.14 2.57 12.37
N VAL A 195 -2.07 3.48 12.71
CA VAL A 195 -1.73 4.85 13.12
C VAL A 195 -0.92 4.84 14.41
N ALA A 196 -1.35 4.08 15.42
CA ALA A 196 -0.65 3.97 16.70
C ALA A 196 0.78 3.40 16.52
N THR A 197 0.90 2.31 15.75
CA THR A 197 2.19 1.67 15.47
C THR A 197 3.12 2.57 14.68
N THR A 198 2.61 3.25 13.65
CA THR A 198 3.40 4.20 12.85
C THR A 198 3.89 5.36 13.70
N ARG A 199 3.03 5.90 14.57
CA ARG A 199 3.41 6.96 15.53
C ARG A 199 4.52 6.49 16.46
N GLN A 200 4.38 5.31 17.05
CA GLN A 200 5.39 4.76 17.95
C GLN A 200 6.76 4.61 17.25
N CYS A 201 6.78 4.05 16.05
CA CYS A 201 8.02 3.93 15.27
C CYS A 201 8.61 5.30 14.90
N ALA A 202 7.77 6.26 14.48
CA ALA A 202 8.23 7.60 14.12
C ALA A 202 8.86 8.34 15.31
N GLU A 203 8.25 8.23 16.50
CA GLU A 203 8.81 8.81 17.75
C GLU A 203 10.13 8.16 18.12
N TRP A 204 10.23 6.83 18.04
CA TRP A 204 11.48 6.12 18.32
C TRP A 204 12.59 6.55 17.35
N ILE A 205 12.28 6.60 16.04
CA ILE A 205 13.22 7.07 15.02
C ILE A 205 13.67 8.51 15.30
N LEU A 206 12.76 9.39 15.69
CA LEU A 206 13.09 10.78 16.00
C LEU A 206 14.01 10.88 17.23
N ALA A 207 13.81 10.07 18.26
CA ALA A 207 14.74 9.98 19.39
C ALA A 207 16.14 9.51 18.95
N GLN A 208 16.20 8.51 18.06
CA GLN A 208 17.47 8.02 17.51
C GLN A 208 18.23 9.04 16.66
N HIS A 209 17.62 10.12 16.18
CA HIS A 209 18.37 11.19 15.49
C HIS A 209 19.43 11.84 16.39
N VAL A 210 19.18 11.87 17.70
CA VAL A 210 20.10 12.43 18.69
C VAL A 210 21.05 11.35 19.22
N ASP A 211 20.50 10.18 19.53
CA ASP A 211 21.25 9.12 20.21
C ASP A 211 22.16 8.33 19.25
N ASN A 212 21.58 7.83 18.15
CA ASN A 212 22.28 6.99 17.18
C ASN A 212 21.57 7.07 15.81
N MET A 213 22.04 7.99 14.96
CA MET A 213 21.50 8.18 13.61
C MET A 213 21.61 6.90 12.76
N ARG A 214 22.60 6.03 13.02
CA ARG A 214 22.76 4.77 12.30
C ARG A 214 21.62 3.80 12.63
N SER A 215 21.21 3.72 13.89
CA SER A 215 20.01 2.99 14.32
C SER A 215 18.73 3.55 13.69
N ALA A 216 18.60 4.87 13.57
CA ALA A 216 17.46 5.47 12.86
C ALA A 216 17.42 5.00 11.39
N LEU A 217 18.56 5.07 10.69
CA LEU A 217 18.65 4.69 9.28
C LEU A 217 18.51 3.18 9.04
N ALA A 218 18.90 2.34 9.99
CA ALA A 218 18.76 0.88 9.92
C ALA A 218 17.29 0.45 9.75
N GLY A 219 16.36 1.12 10.44
CA GLY A 219 14.92 0.86 10.34
C GLY A 219 14.22 1.55 9.16
N SER A 220 14.95 2.24 8.28
CA SER A 220 14.33 3.18 7.32
C SER A 220 13.40 2.53 6.29
N VAL A 221 13.85 1.46 5.63
CA VAL A 221 13.06 0.75 4.62
C VAL A 221 11.79 0.11 5.22
N PRO A 222 11.86 -0.68 6.31
CA PRO A 222 10.64 -1.22 6.92
C PRO A 222 9.71 -0.12 7.45
N PHE A 223 10.26 1.01 7.95
CA PHE A 223 9.43 2.15 8.36
C PHE A 223 8.70 2.80 7.19
N LEU A 224 9.39 3.01 6.05
CA LEU A 224 8.75 3.53 4.84
C LEU A 224 7.59 2.61 4.40
N ARG A 225 7.77 1.28 4.45
CA ARG A 225 6.71 0.33 4.13
C ARG A 225 5.53 0.43 5.10
N LEU A 226 5.79 0.46 6.41
CA LEU A 226 4.76 0.65 7.43
C LEU A 226 3.98 1.95 7.18
N PHE A 227 4.66 3.08 7.03
CA PHE A 227 4.00 4.37 6.86
C PHE A 227 3.20 4.45 5.55
N SER A 228 3.72 3.82 4.47
CA SER A 228 2.99 3.71 3.20
C SER A 228 1.71 2.90 3.33
N VAL A 229 1.75 1.76 4.04
CA VAL A 229 0.58 0.90 4.26
C VAL A 229 -0.44 1.58 5.18
N THR A 230 0.00 2.28 6.22
CA THR A 230 -0.88 3.10 7.07
C THR A 230 -1.59 4.18 6.25
N THR A 231 -0.84 4.89 5.41
CA THR A 231 -1.39 5.92 4.50
C THR A 231 -2.34 5.31 3.48
N GLY A 232 -2.01 4.14 2.93
CA GLY A 232 -2.87 3.38 2.04
C GLY A 232 -4.18 2.99 2.72
N CYS A 233 -4.13 2.45 3.94
CA CYS A 233 -5.31 2.06 4.72
C CYS A 233 -6.22 3.27 4.97
N PHE A 234 -5.64 4.41 5.35
CA PHE A 234 -6.35 5.68 5.52
C PHE A 234 -7.09 6.10 4.24
N LEU A 235 -6.41 6.10 3.10
CA LEU A 235 -7.01 6.54 1.83
C LEU A 235 -8.06 5.57 1.31
N MET A 236 -7.86 4.27 1.50
CA MET A 236 -8.86 3.25 1.19
C MET A 236 -10.09 3.38 2.10
N ALA A 237 -9.90 3.72 3.38
CA ALA A 237 -10.99 4.02 4.30
C ALA A 237 -11.77 5.29 3.90
N LYS A 238 -11.08 6.36 3.46
CA LYS A 238 -11.73 7.57 2.90
C LYS A 238 -12.57 7.22 1.68
N GLY A 239 -12.04 6.40 0.77
CA GLY A 239 -12.75 5.93 -0.41
C GLY A 239 -13.99 5.10 -0.05
N ALA A 240 -13.86 4.17 0.89
CA ALA A 240 -14.99 3.37 1.38
C ALA A 240 -16.07 4.24 2.04
N LEU A 241 -15.69 5.21 2.88
CA LEU A 241 -16.63 6.15 3.50
C LEU A 241 -17.39 6.99 2.45
N ALA A 242 -16.67 7.51 1.46
CA ALA A 242 -17.28 8.26 0.37
C ALA A 242 -18.25 7.39 -0.44
N ALA A 243 -17.88 6.13 -0.70
CA ALA A 243 -18.74 5.19 -1.40
C ALA A 243 -20.02 4.87 -0.61
N ARG A 244 -19.90 4.64 0.71
CA ARG A 244 -21.04 4.41 1.61
C ARG A 244 -22.01 5.60 1.59
N ARG A 245 -21.49 6.82 1.74
CA ARG A 245 -22.31 8.04 1.67
C ARG A 245 -23.06 8.19 0.34
N ARG A 246 -22.44 7.83 -0.78
CA ARG A 246 -23.10 7.86 -2.10
C ARG A 246 -24.20 6.80 -2.21
N LEU A 247 -23.96 5.59 -1.70
CA LEU A 247 -24.99 4.54 -1.65
C LEU A 247 -26.20 4.98 -0.80
N ASP A 248 -25.95 5.57 0.37
CA ASP A 248 -27.00 6.06 1.26
C ASP A 248 -27.81 7.21 0.62
N ALA A 249 -27.16 7.99 -0.26
CA ALA A 249 -27.80 9.04 -1.06
C ALA A 249 -28.53 8.52 -2.31
N GLY A 250 -28.59 7.20 -2.54
CA GLY A 250 -29.33 6.60 -3.65
C GLY A 250 -28.62 6.62 -5.01
N ASP A 251 -27.29 6.71 -5.02
CA ASP A 251 -26.49 6.63 -6.24
C ASP A 251 -26.72 5.30 -6.98
N GLN A 252 -26.77 5.37 -8.31
CA GLN A 252 -27.11 4.22 -9.17
C GLN A 252 -25.93 3.30 -9.46
N ASP A 253 -24.68 3.76 -9.25
CA ASP A 253 -23.47 2.97 -9.49
C ASP A 253 -23.16 2.00 -8.33
N LYS A 254 -24.16 1.17 -7.96
CA LYS A 254 -24.14 0.36 -6.74
C LYS A 254 -22.99 -0.64 -6.70
N ASP A 255 -22.67 -1.25 -7.83
CA ASP A 255 -21.65 -2.29 -7.92
C ASP A 255 -20.25 -1.71 -7.70
N PHE A 256 -19.94 -0.59 -8.35
CA PHE A 256 -18.66 0.10 -8.16
C PHE A 256 -18.50 0.57 -6.71
N LEU A 257 -19.52 1.20 -6.14
CA LEU A 257 -19.46 1.74 -4.78
C LEU A 257 -19.31 0.62 -3.74
N THR A 258 -20.06 -0.48 -3.90
CA THR A 258 -19.90 -1.68 -3.06
C THR A 258 -18.51 -2.28 -3.20
N ALA A 259 -17.99 -2.39 -4.43
CA ALA A 259 -16.64 -2.88 -4.68
C ALA A 259 -15.56 -2.01 -4.02
N LYS A 260 -15.74 -0.68 -3.96
CA LYS A 260 -14.82 0.22 -3.25
C LYS A 260 -14.77 -0.04 -1.75
N ILE A 261 -15.93 -0.30 -1.15
CA ILE A 261 -15.99 -0.61 0.28
C ILE A 261 -15.34 -1.97 0.56
N VAL A 262 -15.65 -3.00 -0.24
CA VAL A 262 -15.04 -4.33 -0.13
C VAL A 262 -13.53 -4.26 -0.32
N THR A 263 -13.04 -3.49 -1.30
CA THR A 263 -11.59 -3.35 -1.55
C THR A 263 -10.91 -2.64 -0.37
N GLY A 264 -11.54 -1.62 0.22
CA GLY A 264 -11.01 -0.95 1.40
C GLY A 264 -10.97 -1.86 2.63
N ARG A 265 -12.02 -2.66 2.86
CA ARG A 265 -12.05 -3.68 3.91
C ARG A 265 -10.99 -4.75 3.69
N PHE A 266 -10.82 -5.25 2.46
CA PHE A 266 -9.78 -6.22 2.13
C PHE A 266 -8.38 -5.67 2.43
N TYR A 267 -8.09 -4.42 2.03
CA TYR A 267 -6.80 -3.78 2.33
C TYR A 267 -6.55 -3.73 3.83
N ALA A 268 -7.52 -3.23 4.61
CA ALA A 268 -7.43 -3.15 6.06
C ALA A 268 -7.26 -4.53 6.73
N GLN A 269 -7.91 -5.57 6.20
CA GLN A 269 -7.92 -6.90 6.81
C GLN A 269 -6.71 -7.76 6.43
N GLN A 270 -6.22 -7.65 5.19
CA GLN A 270 -5.23 -8.58 4.62
C GLN A 270 -3.87 -7.93 4.37
N ILE A 271 -3.83 -6.61 4.11
CA ILE A 271 -2.58 -5.91 3.77
C ILE A 271 -2.01 -5.16 4.97
N THR A 272 -2.87 -4.56 5.80
CA THR A 272 -2.43 -3.77 6.95
C THR A 272 -1.76 -4.60 8.06
N PRO A 273 -2.30 -5.75 8.52
CA PRO A 273 -1.74 -6.45 9.67
C PRO A 273 -0.29 -6.92 9.49
N PRO A 274 0.14 -7.48 8.33
CA PRO A 274 1.54 -7.83 8.12
C PRO A 274 2.51 -6.64 8.27
N ALA A 275 2.09 -5.43 7.89
CA ALA A 275 2.92 -4.24 8.03
C ALA A 275 3.13 -3.84 9.50
N LEU A 276 2.18 -4.14 10.39
CA LEU A 276 2.33 -3.89 11.83
C LEU A 276 3.47 -4.72 12.44
N GLY A 277 3.68 -5.93 11.90
CA GLY A 277 4.79 -6.81 12.31
C GLY A 277 6.19 -6.24 12.03
N LEU A 278 6.30 -5.18 11.21
CA LEU A 278 7.58 -4.51 10.95
C LEU A 278 8.08 -3.68 12.12
N LYS A 279 7.23 -3.37 13.11
CA LYS A 279 7.56 -2.51 14.25
C LYS A 279 8.85 -2.92 14.95
N ASP A 280 8.97 -4.19 15.32
CA ASP A 280 10.12 -4.66 16.09
C ASP A 280 11.40 -4.64 15.24
N THR A 281 11.29 -4.91 13.93
CA THR A 281 12.41 -4.76 12.98
C THR A 281 12.85 -3.30 12.84
N ILE A 282 11.90 -2.35 12.84
CA ILE A 282 12.21 -0.92 12.75
C ILE A 282 12.97 -0.45 14.01
N MET A 283 12.56 -0.94 15.18
CA MET A 283 13.05 -0.47 16.48
C MET A 283 14.26 -1.26 17.01
N ALA A 284 14.73 -2.27 16.29
CA ALA A 284 15.86 -3.12 16.73
C ALA A 284 17.23 -2.43 16.66
N GLY A 285 17.35 -1.30 15.95
CA GLY A 285 18.61 -0.58 15.76
C GLY A 285 19.56 -1.27 14.79
N ASP A 286 20.83 -0.85 14.79
CA ASP A 286 21.83 -1.26 13.80
C ASP A 286 22.81 -2.35 14.25
N ASP A 287 22.78 -2.76 15.53
CA ASP A 287 23.81 -3.62 16.14
C ASP A 287 24.09 -4.89 15.33
N LEU A 288 23.04 -5.61 14.90
CA LEU A 288 23.19 -6.84 14.13
C LEU A 288 23.63 -6.62 12.68
N PHE A 289 23.46 -5.43 12.12
CA PHE A 289 23.82 -5.14 10.73
C PHE A 289 25.34 -5.05 10.56
N PHE A 290 26.04 -4.71 11.63
CA PHE A 290 27.50 -4.55 11.67
C PHE A 290 28.20 -5.58 12.58
N ALA A 291 27.46 -6.56 13.11
CA ALA A 291 28.01 -7.61 13.96
C ALA A 291 29.02 -8.50 13.22
N ILE A 292 28.84 -8.67 11.91
CA ILE A 292 29.85 -9.25 11.01
C ILE A 292 30.64 -8.09 10.41
N SER A 293 31.96 -8.06 10.63
CA SER A 293 32.81 -7.05 9.99
C SER A 293 32.81 -7.22 8.48
N SER A 294 33.04 -6.13 7.75
CA SER A 294 33.05 -6.15 6.28
C SER A 294 34.06 -7.16 5.69
N GLU A 295 35.17 -7.40 6.39
CA GLU A 295 36.19 -8.39 6.00
C GLU A 295 35.72 -9.84 6.16
N ASN A 296 34.73 -10.10 7.02
CA ASN A 296 34.23 -11.43 7.37
C ASN A 296 32.87 -11.76 6.70
N MET A 297 32.40 -10.95 5.74
CA MET A 297 31.13 -11.17 5.01
C MET A 297 31.25 -12.16 3.83
N SER A 298 32.33 -12.93 3.74
CA SER A 298 32.61 -13.90 2.66
C SER A 298 31.94 -15.25 2.88
#